data_AF-A0A3D4UJN5-F1
#
_entry.id   AF-A0A3D4UJN5-F1
#
_cell.length_a   1.000
_cell.length_b   1.000
_cell.length_c   1.000
_cell.angle_alpha   90.00
_cell.angle_beta   90.00
_cell.angle_gamma   90.00
#
_symmetry.space_group_name_H-M   'P 1'
#
loop_
_entity.id
_entity.type
_entity.pdbx_description
1 polymer ?
#
loop_
_entity_poly.entity_id
_entity_poly.type
_entity_poly.pdbx_seq_one_letter_code
_entity_poly.pdbx_strand_id
1 'polypeptide(L)'
;FMLGLTGTVDQCDWDRLCDDFRPDTGEPLTVRRKDQRRVGYDFNFHVPKSVSLLYGLTRDDRILEAFRDSVRATMEDIETESKARVRVSGKNEDRVTGNLIWGEFTHFTARPVDGLPDPHLHAHCFVFNATFDREEDRWKAGQFGDLKRDAPYFEAVFHSRLARRLEELGLNTQRTAKGWELAGLDPETMDKFSRRTARIEQLASAKNITDPDLKSTLGARTRSSKAAELTMSDLESAWRSRLTDTEAERLEWLANRIGKDTITEDD
;
A
#
# COMPACT_ATOMS: atom_id res chain seq x y z
N PHE A 1 8.16 20.26 10.98
CA PHE A 1 6.93 19.47 11.15
C PHE A 1 5.97 20.21 12.06
N MET A 2 4.72 20.45 11.63
CA MET A 2 3.75 21.32 12.33
C MET A 2 3.15 20.72 13.61
N LEU A 3 3.29 19.41 13.81
CA LEU A 3 2.77 18.66 14.97
C LEU A 3 3.86 17.88 15.73
N GLY A 4 5.13 18.03 15.35
CA GLY A 4 6.25 17.31 15.99
C GLY A 4 6.30 15.79 15.76
N LEU A 5 5.45 15.23 14.90
CA LEU A 5 5.36 13.80 14.64
C LEU A 5 6.44 13.34 13.66
N THR A 6 7.28 12.38 14.07
CA THR A 6 8.31 11.75 13.23
C THR A 6 8.61 10.33 13.73
N GLY A 7 8.99 9.43 12.82
CA GLY A 7 9.43 8.08 13.18
C GLY A 7 8.27 7.12 13.44
N THR A 8 8.40 6.28 14.47
CA THR A 8 7.39 5.28 14.83
C THR A 8 6.07 5.94 15.20
N VAL A 9 4.96 5.40 14.67
CA VAL A 9 3.60 5.85 15.02
C VAL A 9 3.32 5.47 16.47
N ASP A 10 3.28 6.48 17.35
CA ASP A 10 2.87 6.31 18.74
C ASP A 10 1.35 6.15 18.84
N GLN A 11 0.90 5.22 19.69
CA GLN A 11 -0.52 4.90 19.82
C GLN A 11 -1.32 6.06 20.43
N CYS A 12 -0.78 6.78 21.41
CA CYS A 12 -1.48 7.88 22.06
C CYS A 12 -1.68 9.05 21.09
N ASP A 13 -0.64 9.39 20.31
CA ASP A 13 -0.73 10.44 19.31
C ASP A 13 -1.66 10.06 18.16
N TRP A 14 -1.64 8.79 17.75
CA TRP A 14 -2.58 8.24 16.77
C TRP A 14 -4.03 8.36 17.23
N ASP A 15 -4.33 7.95 18.46
CA ASP A 15 -5.68 8.01 19.03
C ASP A 15 -6.17 9.46 19.15
N ARG A 16 -5.29 10.40 19.55
CA ARG A 16 -5.60 11.84 19.56
C ARG A 16 -5.99 12.36 18.18
N LEU A 17 -5.23 12.01 17.14
CA LEU A 17 -5.56 12.40 15.76
C LEU A 17 -6.88 11.76 15.29
N CYS A 18 -7.16 10.52 15.69
CA CYS A 18 -8.44 9.86 15.45
C CYS A 18 -9.63 10.57 16.10
N ASP A 19 -9.40 11.22 17.25
CA ASP A 19 -10.42 11.97 17.98
C ASP A 19 -10.48 13.47 17.61
N ASP A 20 -9.68 13.90 16.62
CA ASP A 20 -9.54 15.28 16.15
C ASP A 20 -8.91 16.21 17.19
N PHE A 21 -7.86 15.72 17.86
CA PHE A 21 -7.03 16.49 18.79
C PHE A 21 -5.59 16.55 18.31
N ARG A 22 -4.95 17.68 18.60
CA ARG A 22 -3.54 17.89 18.37
C ARG A 22 -2.71 17.08 19.38
N PRO A 23 -1.74 16.27 18.94
CA PRO A 23 -0.86 15.54 19.84
C PRO A 23 0.02 16.43 20.73
N ASP A 24 0.43 17.59 20.22
CA ASP A 24 1.39 18.50 20.87
C ASP A 24 0.79 19.41 21.95
N THR A 25 -0.49 19.75 21.81
CA THR A 25 -1.19 20.74 22.65
C THR A 25 -2.43 20.17 23.33
N GLY A 26 -2.99 19.08 22.81
CA GLY A 26 -4.27 18.52 23.26
C GLY A 26 -5.50 19.33 22.82
N GLU A 27 -5.31 20.46 22.12
CA GLU A 27 -6.39 21.28 21.59
C GLU A 27 -7.07 20.61 20.39
N PRO A 28 -8.30 21.00 20.02
CA PRO A 28 -8.94 20.53 18.80
C PRO A 28 -8.03 20.70 17.57
N LEU A 29 -7.87 19.64 16.78
CA LEU A 29 -7.08 19.67 15.56
C LEU A 29 -7.75 20.57 14.54
N THR A 30 -8.98 20.28 14.11
CA THR A 30 -9.69 21.13 13.14
C THR A 30 -10.64 22.12 13.81
N VAL A 31 -10.90 23.24 13.14
CA VAL A 31 -11.77 24.32 13.64
C VAL A 31 -13.23 23.92 13.90
N ARG A 32 -13.71 22.81 13.32
CA ARG A 32 -15.11 22.37 13.45
C ARG A 32 -15.17 20.87 13.64
N ARG A 33 -15.51 20.45 14.86
CA ARG A 33 -15.84 19.06 15.17
C ARG A 33 -17.29 18.79 14.80
N LYS A 34 -17.53 17.63 14.20
CA LYS A 34 -18.86 17.12 13.87
C LYS A 34 -18.96 15.67 14.31
N ASP A 35 -20.12 15.28 14.78
CA ASP A 35 -20.42 13.87 14.98
C ASP A 35 -20.31 13.12 13.65
N GLN A 36 -19.82 11.88 13.71
CA GLN A 36 -19.63 11.02 12.54
C GLN A 36 -18.77 11.67 11.43
N ARG A 37 -17.80 12.52 11.82
CA ARG A 37 -16.81 13.06 10.89
C ARG A 37 -16.08 11.92 10.18
N ARG A 38 -15.61 12.19 8.98
CA ARG A 38 -14.62 11.34 8.33
C ARG A 38 -13.27 11.52 9.02
N VAL A 39 -12.76 10.46 9.65
CA VAL A 39 -11.48 10.47 10.38
C VAL A 39 -10.30 10.68 9.43
N GLY A 40 -10.30 9.93 8.33
CA GLY A 40 -9.20 9.89 7.38
C GLY A 40 -9.54 9.03 6.17
N TYR A 41 -8.52 8.76 5.38
CA TYR A 41 -8.56 7.97 4.16
C TYR A 41 -7.36 7.03 4.15
N ASP A 42 -7.57 5.80 3.71
CA ASP A 42 -6.49 4.81 3.60
C ASP A 42 -5.99 4.74 2.16
N PHE A 43 -4.69 4.98 1.98
CA PHE A 43 -4.00 4.94 0.70
C PHE A 43 -3.20 3.63 0.68
N ASN A 44 -3.65 2.67 -0.13
CA ASN A 44 -3.08 1.33 -0.16
C ASN A 44 -2.11 1.16 -1.32
N PHE A 45 -0.89 0.71 -1.00
CA PHE A 45 0.15 0.41 -1.99
C PHE A 45 0.42 -1.08 -1.99
N HIS A 46 0.23 -1.73 -3.14
CA HIS A 46 0.45 -3.15 -3.33
C HIS A 46 1.59 -3.38 -4.32
N VAL A 47 2.53 -4.25 -3.98
CA VAL A 47 3.55 -4.68 -4.96
C VAL A 47 2.98 -5.76 -5.90
N PRO A 48 3.57 -5.97 -7.09
CA PRO A 48 3.26 -7.12 -7.94
C PRO A 48 3.47 -8.46 -7.24
N LYS A 49 2.81 -9.52 -7.72
CA LYS A 49 2.76 -10.77 -6.98
C LYS A 49 4.13 -11.44 -6.87
N SER A 50 4.93 -11.35 -7.93
CA SER A 50 6.33 -11.81 -7.97
C SER A 50 7.18 -11.20 -6.86
N VAL A 51 7.06 -9.90 -6.61
CA VAL A 51 7.80 -9.19 -5.56
C VAL A 51 7.38 -9.68 -4.17
N SER A 52 6.07 -9.85 -3.95
CA SER A 52 5.56 -10.42 -2.70
C SER A 52 6.07 -11.84 -2.45
N LEU A 53 6.15 -12.66 -3.51
CA LEU A 53 6.64 -14.03 -3.42
C LEU A 53 8.14 -14.08 -3.11
N LEU A 54 8.94 -13.31 -3.85
CA LEU A 54 10.39 -13.23 -3.65
C LEU A 54 10.69 -12.76 -2.21
N TYR A 55 10.15 -11.62 -1.79
CA TYR A 55 10.36 -11.10 -0.44
C TYR A 55 9.83 -12.05 0.65
N GLY A 56 8.69 -12.71 0.42
CA GLY A 56 8.13 -13.67 1.37
C GLY A 56 9.06 -14.84 1.67
N LEU A 57 9.92 -15.22 0.72
CA LEU A 57 10.84 -16.35 0.84
C LEU A 57 12.27 -15.94 1.20
N THR A 58 12.72 -14.77 0.75
CA THR A 58 14.09 -14.31 1.00
C THR A 58 14.19 -13.47 2.26
N ARG A 59 13.12 -12.75 2.61
CA ARG A 59 13.11 -11.72 3.66
C ARG A 59 14.21 -10.67 3.46
N ASP A 60 14.59 -10.43 2.21
CA ASP A 60 15.68 -9.51 1.87
C ASP A 60 15.25 -8.05 2.12
N ASP A 61 15.90 -7.41 3.09
CA ASP A 61 15.59 -6.05 3.53
C ASP A 61 15.75 -5.02 2.40
N ARG A 62 16.60 -5.27 1.39
CA ARG A 62 16.78 -4.36 0.25
C ARG A 62 15.51 -4.23 -0.58
N ILE A 63 14.72 -5.31 -0.71
CA ILE A 63 13.41 -5.27 -1.38
C ILE A 63 12.42 -4.46 -0.54
N LEU A 64 12.43 -4.64 0.78
CA LEU A 64 11.56 -3.91 1.70
C LEU A 64 11.87 -2.40 1.70
N GLU A 65 13.15 -2.04 1.69
CA GLU A 65 13.62 -0.66 1.57
C GLU A 65 13.20 -0.04 0.24
N ALA A 66 13.44 -0.72 -0.89
CA ALA A 66 13.00 -0.27 -2.21
C ALA A 66 11.48 -0.02 -2.27
N PHE A 67 10.69 -0.90 -1.64
CA PHE A 67 9.25 -0.72 -1.50
C PHE A 67 8.89 0.50 -0.65
N ARG A 68 9.41 0.60 0.58
CA ARG A 68 9.13 1.72 1.50
C ARG A 68 9.54 3.07 0.93
N ASP A 69 10.68 3.14 0.26
CA ASP A 69 11.14 4.37 -0.39
C ASP A 69 10.26 4.76 -1.58
N SER A 70 9.69 3.78 -2.30
CA SER A 70 8.73 4.05 -3.37
C SER A 70 7.40 4.56 -2.81
N VAL A 71 6.93 3.99 -1.69
CA VAL A 71 5.74 4.47 -0.97
C VAL A 71 5.95 5.90 -0.47
N ARG A 72 7.05 6.15 0.26
CA ARG A 72 7.37 7.48 0.81
C ARG A 72 7.44 8.55 -0.26
N ALA A 73 8.23 8.33 -1.33
CA ALA A 73 8.35 9.30 -2.41
C ALA A 73 7.00 9.58 -3.11
N THR A 74 6.11 8.60 -3.16
CA THR A 74 4.77 8.78 -3.76
C THR A 74 3.82 9.51 -2.82
N MET A 75 3.90 9.25 -1.52
CA MET A 75 3.19 10.03 -0.51
C MET A 75 3.65 11.48 -0.47
N GLU A 76 4.93 11.76 -0.70
CA GLU A 76 5.47 13.13 -0.81
C GLU A 76 4.84 13.87 -2.01
N ASP A 77 4.74 13.25 -3.19
CA ASP A 77 4.03 13.88 -4.33
C ASP A 77 2.54 14.13 -4.01
N ILE A 78 1.86 13.15 -3.43
CA ILE A 78 0.46 13.25 -3.02
C ILE A 78 0.26 14.40 -2.03
N GLU A 79 1.19 14.58 -1.09
CA GLU A 79 1.17 15.65 -0.12
C GLU A 79 1.21 17.03 -0.79
N THR A 80 2.00 17.21 -1.85
CA THR A 80 2.08 18.50 -2.58
C THR A 80 0.76 18.92 -3.22
N GLU A 81 -0.08 17.95 -3.59
CA GLU A 81 -1.39 18.17 -4.23
C GLU A 81 -2.54 18.29 -3.21
N SER A 82 -2.26 18.16 -1.91
CA SER A 82 -3.27 18.28 -0.86
C SER A 82 -3.89 19.69 -0.82
N LYS A 83 -5.20 19.74 -0.59
CA LYS A 83 -6.01 20.97 -0.65
C LYS A 83 -6.94 21.10 0.55
N ALA A 84 -7.40 22.31 0.81
CA ALA A 84 -8.51 22.61 1.72
C ALA A 84 -9.54 23.52 1.04
N ARG A 85 -10.81 23.43 1.47
CA ARG A 85 -11.89 24.30 0.99
C ARG A 85 -11.80 25.68 1.63
N VAL A 86 -11.88 26.75 0.84
CA VAL A 86 -11.91 28.15 1.30
C VAL A 86 -13.30 28.74 1.06
N ARG A 87 -13.92 29.27 2.13
CA ARG A 87 -15.27 29.87 2.10
C ARG A 87 -15.36 31.23 2.79
N VAL A 88 -14.26 31.98 2.79
CA VAL A 88 -14.18 33.31 3.40
C VAL A 88 -14.46 34.37 2.33
N SER A 89 -15.09 35.48 2.72
CA SER A 89 -15.34 36.63 1.84
C SER A 89 -16.08 36.29 0.52
N GLY A 90 -17.07 35.41 0.59
CA GLY A 90 -17.88 35.01 -0.57
C GLY A 90 -17.21 34.02 -1.53
N LYS A 91 -15.97 33.60 -1.26
CA LYS A 91 -15.27 32.58 -2.06
C LYS A 91 -15.85 31.19 -1.84
N ASN A 92 -15.62 30.29 -2.79
CA ASN A 92 -15.92 28.86 -2.69
C ASN A 92 -14.95 28.05 -3.56
N GLU A 93 -13.66 28.12 -3.22
CA GLU A 93 -12.55 27.55 -3.99
C GLU A 93 -11.75 26.54 -3.17
N ASP A 94 -10.93 25.73 -3.84
CA ASP A 94 -10.00 24.82 -3.20
C ASP A 94 -8.59 25.42 -3.28
N ARG A 95 -7.91 25.54 -2.14
CA ARG A 95 -6.54 26.07 -2.03
C ARG A 95 -5.59 24.91 -1.76
N VAL A 96 -4.48 24.85 -2.49
CA VAL A 96 -3.38 23.91 -2.21
C VAL A 96 -2.74 24.25 -0.88
N THR A 97 -2.69 23.26 0.02
CA THR A 97 -2.08 23.38 1.34
C THR A 97 -0.71 22.72 1.39
N GLY A 98 -0.48 21.69 0.58
CA GLY A 98 0.83 21.05 0.43
C GLY A 98 1.34 20.42 1.73
N ASN A 99 0.44 19.86 2.55
CA ASN A 99 0.78 19.16 3.78
C ASN A 99 -0.31 18.16 4.20
N LEU A 100 0.12 16.99 4.68
CA LEU A 100 -0.72 15.91 5.17
C LEU A 100 -0.18 15.36 6.50
N ILE A 101 -0.99 14.57 7.17
CA ILE A 101 -0.58 13.77 8.33
C ILE A 101 -0.95 12.34 8.02
N TRP A 102 0.01 11.42 8.04
CA TRP A 102 -0.29 10.00 7.81
C TRP A 102 0.54 9.08 8.70
N GLY A 103 0.00 7.90 8.97
CA GLY A 103 0.74 6.75 9.49
C GLY A 103 0.90 5.70 8.40
N GLU A 104 2.11 5.15 8.27
CA GLU A 104 2.43 4.06 7.33
C GLU A 104 2.54 2.73 8.06
N PHE A 105 1.78 1.73 7.62
CA PHE A 105 1.78 0.38 8.18
C PHE A 105 2.08 -0.65 7.09
N THR A 106 3.29 -1.20 7.10
CA THR A 106 3.69 -2.27 6.18
C THR A 106 3.18 -3.63 6.66
N HIS A 107 2.52 -4.37 5.78
CA HIS A 107 2.03 -5.73 6.00
C HIS A 107 2.66 -6.70 4.98
N PHE A 108 2.70 -7.99 5.33
CA PHE A 108 3.43 -9.01 4.55
C PHE A 108 2.57 -10.17 4.06
N THR A 109 1.30 -10.21 4.45
CA THR A 109 0.43 -11.37 4.22
C THR A 109 -0.94 -10.92 3.73
N ALA A 110 -1.51 -11.67 2.79
CA ALA A 110 -2.90 -11.53 2.41
C ALA A 110 -3.82 -12.06 3.51
N ARG A 111 -5.13 -11.87 3.33
CA ARG A 111 -6.12 -12.57 4.16
C ARG A 111 -6.01 -14.08 3.95
N PRO A 112 -6.17 -14.90 5.01
CA PRO A 112 -6.03 -16.34 4.93
C PRO A 112 -7.11 -16.98 4.05
N VAL A 113 -6.70 -17.98 3.28
CA VAL A 113 -7.59 -18.94 2.62
C VAL A 113 -7.30 -20.31 3.25
N ASP A 114 -8.34 -20.94 3.79
CA ASP A 114 -8.24 -22.20 4.53
C ASP A 114 -7.21 -22.17 5.66
N GLY A 115 -7.19 -21.06 6.42
CA GLY A 115 -6.31 -20.88 7.58
C GLY A 115 -4.89 -20.41 7.27
N LEU A 116 -4.43 -20.51 6.01
CA LEU A 116 -3.09 -20.10 5.60
C LEU A 116 -3.15 -18.81 4.76
N PRO A 117 -2.44 -17.72 5.11
CA PRO A 117 -2.30 -16.56 4.25
C PRO A 117 -1.24 -16.76 3.15
N ASP A 118 -1.42 -16.07 2.02
CA ASP A 118 -0.41 -15.98 0.96
C ASP A 118 0.53 -14.78 1.19
N PRO A 119 1.76 -14.80 0.65
CA PRO A 119 2.66 -13.63 0.69
C PRO A 119 2.00 -12.43 0.03
N HIS A 120 1.99 -11.28 0.68
CA HIS A 120 1.44 -10.04 0.13
C HIS A 120 2.09 -8.83 0.79
N LEU A 121 3.16 -8.32 0.18
CA LEU A 121 3.81 -7.11 0.65
C LEU A 121 2.98 -5.89 0.23
N HIS A 122 2.51 -5.12 1.21
CA HIS A 122 1.72 -3.93 0.96
C HIS A 122 1.83 -2.95 2.12
N ALA A 123 1.45 -1.70 1.88
CA ALA A 123 1.46 -0.65 2.88
C ALA A 123 0.10 0.06 2.92
N HIS A 124 -0.39 0.27 4.13
CA HIS A 124 -1.49 1.19 4.41
C HIS A 124 -0.90 2.53 4.84
N CYS A 125 -1.11 3.57 4.03
CA CYS A 125 -0.84 4.95 4.41
C CYS A 125 -2.16 5.60 4.81
N PHE A 126 -2.46 5.58 6.11
CA PHE A 126 -3.69 6.18 6.62
C PHE A 126 -3.48 7.67 6.81
N VAL A 127 -4.12 8.46 5.96
CA VAL A 127 -4.04 9.91 5.95
C VAL A 127 -5.19 10.48 6.77
N PHE A 128 -4.87 11.22 7.84
CA PHE A 128 -5.89 11.92 8.62
C PHE A 128 -6.54 13.02 7.79
N ASN A 129 -7.85 13.20 7.96
CA ASN A 129 -8.63 14.19 7.23
C ASN A 129 -8.40 15.61 7.79
N ALA A 130 -7.14 16.05 7.77
CA ALA A 130 -6.69 17.34 8.26
C ALA A 130 -5.49 17.83 7.45
N THR A 131 -5.52 19.11 7.11
CA THR A 131 -4.40 19.82 6.47
C THR A 131 -4.37 21.26 6.96
N PHE A 132 -3.18 21.83 7.04
CA PHE A 132 -2.96 23.18 7.56
C PHE A 132 -3.03 24.21 6.44
N ASP A 133 -3.95 25.16 6.57
CA ASP A 133 -4.11 26.29 5.67
C ASP A 133 -3.29 27.47 6.20
N ARG A 134 -2.13 27.70 5.58
CA ARG A 134 -1.18 28.75 6.00
C ARG A 134 -1.74 30.16 5.84
N GLU A 135 -2.67 30.39 4.91
CA GLU A 135 -3.27 31.71 4.71
C GLU A 135 -4.32 32.05 5.78
N GLU A 136 -5.04 31.05 6.28
CA GLU A 136 -6.05 31.22 7.35
C GLU A 136 -5.53 30.86 8.76
N ASP A 137 -4.25 30.46 8.84
CA ASP A 137 -3.53 30.02 10.05
C ASP A 137 -4.32 29.00 10.88
N ARG A 138 -4.83 27.95 10.21
CA ARG A 138 -5.69 26.95 10.85
C ARG A 138 -5.70 25.61 10.12
N TRP A 139 -5.93 24.57 10.88
CA TRP A 139 -6.22 23.23 10.37
C TRP A 139 -7.66 23.11 9.90
N LYS A 140 -7.83 22.49 8.73
CA LYS A 140 -9.10 22.28 8.05
C LYS A 140 -9.19 20.84 7.57
N ALA A 141 -10.41 20.38 7.31
CA ALA A 141 -10.60 19.12 6.61
C ALA A 141 -9.95 19.19 5.21
N GLY A 142 -9.27 18.10 4.82
CA GLY A 142 -8.66 17.99 3.51
C GLY A 142 -9.71 17.78 2.41
N GLN A 143 -9.41 18.28 1.22
CA GLN A 143 -10.17 18.04 0.01
C GLN A 143 -9.53 16.87 -0.76
N PHE A 144 -10.02 15.67 -0.51
CA PHE A 144 -9.47 14.44 -1.09
C PHE A 144 -10.09 14.06 -2.45
N GLY A 145 -11.07 14.82 -2.95
CA GLY A 145 -11.75 14.52 -4.21
C GLY A 145 -10.79 14.45 -5.40
N ASP A 146 -9.88 15.44 -5.49
CA ASP A 146 -8.86 15.49 -6.54
C ASP A 146 -7.85 14.34 -6.41
N LEU A 147 -7.33 14.11 -5.20
CA LEU A 147 -6.42 12.98 -4.95
C LEU A 147 -7.04 11.63 -5.32
N LYS A 148 -8.34 11.45 -5.07
CA LYS A 148 -9.04 10.22 -5.46
C LYS A 148 -9.21 10.10 -6.97
N ARG A 149 -9.51 11.20 -7.67
CA ARG A 149 -9.58 11.23 -9.14
C ARG A 149 -8.22 10.87 -9.74
N ASP A 150 -7.15 11.40 -9.18
CA ASP A 150 -5.79 11.25 -9.70
C ASP A 150 -5.07 10.01 -9.14
N ALA A 151 -5.75 9.15 -8.38
CA ALA A 151 -5.19 7.93 -7.82
C ALA A 151 -4.50 7.00 -8.86
N PRO A 152 -5.04 6.79 -10.09
CA PRO A 152 -4.35 5.99 -11.11
C PRO A 152 -3.01 6.59 -11.56
N TYR A 153 -2.86 7.91 -11.51
CA TYR A 153 -1.59 8.58 -11.81
C TYR A 153 -0.56 8.26 -10.71
N PHE A 154 -0.92 8.43 -9.45
CA PHE A 154 -0.02 8.12 -8.33
C PHE A 154 0.32 6.63 -8.25
N GLU A 155 -0.61 5.75 -8.61
CA GLU A 155 -0.36 4.31 -8.76
C GLU A 155 0.72 4.03 -9.82
N ALA A 156 0.61 4.65 -11.00
CA ALA A 156 1.62 4.50 -12.06
C ALA A 156 2.99 5.04 -11.64
N VAL A 157 3.02 6.18 -10.92
CA VAL A 157 4.26 6.75 -10.38
C VAL A 157 4.90 5.82 -9.35
N PHE A 158 4.13 5.27 -8.41
CA PHE A 158 4.60 4.29 -7.44
C PHE A 158 5.20 3.05 -8.14
N HIS A 159 4.49 2.48 -9.11
CA HIS A 159 4.95 1.30 -9.84
C HIS A 159 6.21 1.58 -10.66
N SER A 160 6.34 2.77 -11.26
CA SER A 160 7.54 3.16 -11.99
C SER A 160 8.76 3.30 -11.06
N ARG A 161 8.58 3.92 -9.88
CA ARG A 161 9.63 4.04 -8.87
C ARG A 161 10.08 2.68 -8.36
N LEU A 162 9.12 1.81 -8.05
CA LEU A 162 9.41 0.48 -7.53
C LEU A 162 10.16 -0.38 -8.56
N ALA A 163 9.69 -0.40 -9.82
CA ALA A 163 10.34 -1.14 -10.89
C ALA A 163 11.81 -0.72 -11.05
N ARG A 164 12.06 0.60 -11.16
CA ARG A 164 13.42 1.13 -11.28
C ARG A 164 14.31 0.72 -10.11
N ARG A 165 13.82 0.83 -8.87
CA ARG A 165 14.61 0.47 -7.67
C ARG A 165 14.91 -1.04 -7.62
N LEU A 166 14.00 -1.89 -8.09
CA LEU A 166 14.24 -3.33 -8.16
C LEU A 166 15.24 -3.68 -9.27
N GLU A 167 15.17 -3.01 -10.42
CA GLU A 167 16.14 -3.16 -11.51
C GLU A 167 17.55 -2.74 -11.10
N GLU A 168 17.67 -1.65 -10.33
CA GLU A 168 18.92 -1.21 -9.67
C GLU A 168 19.45 -2.24 -8.66
N LEU A 169 18.58 -3.09 -8.10
CA LEU A 169 18.96 -4.23 -7.26
C LEU A 169 19.27 -5.51 -8.07
N GLY A 170 19.30 -5.43 -9.41
CA GLY A 170 19.59 -6.56 -10.28
C GLY A 170 18.39 -7.46 -10.59
N LEU A 171 17.18 -7.02 -10.20
CA LEU A 171 15.91 -7.73 -10.42
C LEU A 171 15.17 -7.12 -11.61
N ASN A 172 15.37 -7.70 -12.79
CA ASN A 172 14.72 -7.24 -14.03
C ASN A 172 13.19 -7.38 -13.95
N THR A 173 12.47 -6.44 -14.56
CA THR A 173 11.01 -6.50 -14.69
C THR A 173 10.58 -6.95 -16.09
N GLN A 174 9.44 -7.61 -16.17
CA GLN A 174 8.78 -8.01 -17.42
C GLN A 174 7.37 -7.41 -17.47
N ARG A 175 6.98 -6.84 -18.61
CA ARG A 175 5.64 -6.27 -18.80
C ARG A 175 4.58 -7.36 -18.88
N THR A 176 3.42 -7.08 -18.30
CA THR A 176 2.24 -7.92 -18.38
C THR A 176 1.05 -7.09 -18.86
N ALA A 177 -0.07 -7.75 -19.18
CA ALA A 177 -1.31 -7.05 -19.55
C ALA A 177 -1.85 -6.11 -18.45
N LYS A 178 -1.41 -6.29 -17.19
CA LYS A 178 -1.90 -5.54 -16.02
C LYS A 178 -0.85 -4.63 -15.39
N GLY A 179 0.36 -4.55 -15.96
CA GLY A 179 1.48 -3.80 -15.38
C GLY A 179 2.80 -4.50 -15.65
N TRP A 180 3.47 -4.96 -14.59
CA TRP A 180 4.73 -5.68 -14.67
C TRP A 180 4.87 -6.68 -13.52
N GLU A 181 5.72 -7.68 -13.70
CA GLU A 181 6.18 -8.65 -12.69
C GLU A 181 7.71 -8.77 -12.78
N LEU A 182 8.37 -9.38 -11.80
CA LEU A 182 9.79 -9.73 -11.93
C LEU A 182 9.97 -10.79 -13.04
N ALA A 183 11.00 -10.61 -13.86
CA ALA A 183 11.39 -11.60 -14.87
C ALA A 183 11.88 -12.88 -14.17
N GLY A 184 11.66 -14.05 -14.79
CA GLY A 184 12.13 -15.34 -14.28
C GLY A 184 11.17 -16.08 -13.33
N LEU A 185 9.98 -15.54 -13.06
CA LEU A 185 8.88 -16.26 -12.41
C LEU A 185 7.74 -16.53 -13.38
N ASP A 186 7.30 -17.78 -13.37
CA ASP A 186 6.20 -18.24 -14.21
C ASP A 186 4.84 -17.73 -13.67
N PRO A 187 3.89 -17.37 -14.56
CA PRO A 187 2.53 -16.99 -14.18
C PRO A 187 1.83 -18.03 -13.29
N GLU A 188 2.02 -19.32 -13.57
CA GLU A 188 1.43 -20.43 -12.84
C GLU A 188 1.88 -20.45 -11.36
N THR A 189 3.14 -20.11 -11.11
CA THR A 189 3.67 -19.98 -9.75
C THR A 189 3.01 -18.80 -9.05
N MET A 190 2.86 -17.65 -9.71
CA MET A 190 2.19 -16.49 -9.11
C MET A 190 0.71 -16.75 -8.82
N ASP A 191 0.01 -17.45 -9.71
CA ASP A 191 -1.39 -17.85 -9.53
C ASP A 191 -1.57 -18.79 -8.34
N LYS A 192 -0.63 -19.74 -8.14
CA LYS A 192 -0.61 -20.64 -6.98
C LYS A 192 -0.60 -19.88 -5.65
N PHE A 193 0.03 -18.71 -5.59
CA PHE A 193 0.08 -17.84 -4.40
C PHE A 193 -0.95 -16.70 -4.42
N SER A 194 -1.92 -16.73 -5.32
CA SER A 194 -2.98 -15.71 -5.44
C SER A 194 -4.35 -16.25 -5.05
N ARG A 195 -4.43 -17.12 -4.02
CA ARG A 195 -5.65 -17.85 -3.65
C ARG A 195 -6.79 -16.93 -3.26
N ARG A 196 -6.48 -15.81 -2.60
CA ARG A 196 -7.50 -14.82 -2.23
C ARG A 196 -8.20 -14.26 -3.46
N THR A 197 -7.44 -13.88 -4.48
CA THR A 197 -7.94 -13.38 -5.76
C THR A 197 -8.77 -14.45 -6.45
N ALA A 198 -8.25 -15.67 -6.60
CA ALA A 198 -8.96 -16.79 -7.20
C ALA A 198 -10.33 -17.06 -6.52
N ARG A 199 -10.39 -16.97 -5.19
CA ARG A 199 -11.64 -17.11 -4.43
C ARG A 199 -12.63 -15.97 -4.72
N ILE A 200 -12.17 -14.73 -4.86
CA ILE A 200 -13.04 -13.60 -5.25
C ILE A 200 -13.57 -13.81 -6.66
N GLU A 201 -12.71 -14.19 -7.61
CA GLU A 201 -13.11 -14.44 -9.00
C GLU A 201 -14.16 -15.54 -9.09
N GLN A 202 -13.96 -16.66 -8.39
CA GLN A 202 -14.91 -17.76 -8.37
C GLN A 202 -16.28 -17.32 -7.82
N LEU A 203 -16.29 -16.56 -6.73
CA LEU A 203 -17.53 -16.05 -6.13
C LEU A 203 -18.21 -14.99 -7.00
N ALA A 204 -17.44 -14.16 -7.69
CA ALA A 204 -17.95 -13.13 -8.60
C ALA A 204 -18.58 -13.80 -9.83
N SER A 205 -17.90 -14.78 -10.43
CA SER A 205 -18.41 -15.59 -11.54
C SER A 205 -19.69 -16.34 -11.16
N ALA A 206 -19.72 -17.01 -10.00
CA ALA A 206 -20.91 -17.70 -9.52
C ALA A 206 -22.13 -16.78 -9.29
N LYS A 207 -21.88 -15.48 -9.12
CA LYS A 207 -22.91 -14.44 -8.92
C LYS A 207 -23.14 -13.57 -10.15
N ASN A 208 -22.49 -13.86 -11.28
CA ASN A 208 -22.49 -13.03 -12.49
C ASN A 208 -22.11 -11.56 -12.22
N ILE A 209 -21.20 -11.33 -11.28
CA ILE A 209 -20.70 -10.00 -10.94
C ILE A 209 -19.45 -9.73 -11.79
N THR A 210 -19.56 -8.77 -12.71
CA THR A 210 -18.44 -8.26 -13.52
C THR A 210 -17.99 -6.87 -13.10
N ASP A 211 -18.82 -6.14 -12.35
CA ASP A 211 -18.54 -4.80 -11.88
C ASP A 211 -17.42 -4.77 -10.81
N PRO A 212 -16.38 -3.93 -10.97
CA PRO A 212 -15.25 -3.85 -10.04
C PRO A 212 -15.63 -3.45 -8.60
N ASP A 213 -16.58 -2.53 -8.43
CA ASP A 213 -16.99 -2.03 -7.11
C ASP A 213 -17.79 -3.08 -6.34
N LEU A 214 -18.69 -3.78 -7.04
CA LEU A 214 -19.42 -4.92 -6.49
C LEU A 214 -18.48 -6.08 -6.13
N LYS A 215 -17.44 -6.31 -6.95
CA LYS A 215 -16.41 -7.32 -6.67
C LYS A 215 -15.55 -6.96 -5.46
N SER A 216 -15.17 -5.69 -5.31
CA SER A 216 -14.49 -5.19 -4.11
C SER A 216 -15.36 -5.40 -2.87
N THR A 217 -16.65 -5.08 -2.96
CA THR A 217 -17.63 -5.31 -1.89
C THR A 217 -17.77 -6.79 -1.52
N LEU A 218 -17.77 -7.68 -2.52
CA LEU A 218 -17.76 -9.13 -2.31
C LEU A 218 -16.50 -9.61 -1.59
N GLY A 219 -15.34 -9.04 -1.95
CA GLY A 219 -14.07 -9.24 -1.26
C GLY A 219 -14.14 -8.81 0.22
N ALA A 220 -14.82 -7.71 0.52
CA ALA A 220 -15.00 -7.24 1.89
C ALA A 220 -15.95 -8.12 2.72
N ARG A 221 -16.99 -8.72 2.11
CA ARG A 221 -17.97 -9.55 2.84
C ARG A 221 -17.50 -10.98 3.10
N THR A 222 -16.62 -11.51 2.25
CA THR A 222 -16.12 -12.91 2.34
C THR A 222 -14.90 -13.05 3.24
N ARG A 223 -14.75 -12.16 4.23
CA ARG A 223 -13.65 -12.15 5.19
C ARG A 223 -13.81 -13.31 6.16
N SER A 224 -12.91 -14.29 6.08
CA SER A 224 -12.77 -15.34 7.09
C SER A 224 -12.28 -14.74 8.41
N SER A 225 -12.90 -15.08 9.53
CA SER A 225 -12.47 -14.67 10.86
C SER A 225 -11.41 -15.64 11.41
N LYS A 226 -10.29 -15.07 11.88
CA LYS A 226 -9.17 -15.72 12.60
C LYS A 226 -8.32 -16.70 11.76
N ALA A 227 -7.09 -16.27 11.45
CA ALA A 227 -5.99 -17.20 11.20
C ALA A 227 -5.50 -17.74 12.55
N ALA A 228 -4.96 -18.96 12.56
CA ALA A 228 -4.09 -19.40 13.65
C ALA A 228 -2.89 -18.43 13.79
N GLU A 229 -2.33 -18.29 14.98
CA GLU A 229 -1.11 -17.52 15.22
C GLU A 229 0.09 -18.24 14.57
N LEU A 230 0.20 -18.14 13.24
CA LEU A 230 1.34 -18.61 12.47
C LEU A 230 2.45 -17.56 12.55
N THR A 231 3.65 -17.98 12.93
CA THR A 231 4.83 -17.11 12.86
C THR A 231 5.25 -16.91 11.40
N MET A 232 6.08 -15.89 11.14
CA MET A 232 6.65 -15.71 9.80
C MET A 232 7.48 -16.93 9.34
N SER A 233 8.14 -17.61 10.27
CA SER A 233 8.91 -18.84 9.97
C SER A 233 8.00 -19.99 9.56
N ASP A 234 6.84 -20.14 10.22
CA ASP A 234 5.84 -21.15 9.86
C ASP A 234 5.26 -20.87 8.47
N LEU A 235 4.99 -19.59 8.18
CA LEU A 235 4.50 -19.14 6.89
C LEU A 235 5.51 -19.39 5.78
N GLU A 236 6.78 -19.05 5.99
CA GLU A 236 7.84 -19.32 5.02
C GLU A 236 7.93 -20.82 4.71
N SER A 237 7.93 -21.67 5.74
CA SER A 237 7.95 -23.13 5.58
C SER A 237 6.74 -23.62 4.79
N ALA A 238 5.54 -23.12 5.11
CA ALA A 238 4.30 -23.47 4.41
C ALA A 238 4.25 -22.93 2.97
N TRP A 239 4.94 -21.83 2.68
CA TRP A 239 5.06 -21.29 1.31
C TRP A 239 6.05 -22.12 0.50
N ARG A 240 7.21 -22.46 1.07
CA ARG A 240 8.21 -23.33 0.43
C ARG A 240 7.63 -24.70 0.10
N SER A 241 6.83 -25.29 0.98
CA SER A 241 6.22 -26.60 0.75
C SER A 241 5.20 -26.64 -0.39
N ARG A 242 4.79 -25.48 -0.93
CA ARG A 242 3.87 -25.38 -2.07
C ARG A 242 4.60 -25.25 -3.41
N LEU A 243 5.90 -25.01 -3.37
CA LEU A 243 6.74 -24.92 -4.56
C LEU A 243 7.12 -26.32 -5.04
N THR A 244 7.23 -26.49 -6.34
CA THR A 244 8.00 -27.61 -6.91
C THR A 244 9.50 -27.29 -6.83
N ASP A 245 10.35 -28.30 -7.00
CA ASP A 245 11.80 -28.11 -7.00
C ASP A 245 12.23 -27.07 -8.04
N THR A 246 11.68 -27.13 -9.26
CA THR A 246 11.95 -26.15 -10.33
C THR A 246 11.51 -24.73 -9.97
N GLU A 247 10.36 -24.57 -9.30
CA GLU A 247 9.91 -23.24 -8.85
C GLU A 247 10.81 -22.69 -7.75
N ALA A 248 11.24 -23.55 -6.81
CA ALA A 248 12.17 -23.18 -5.75
C ALA A 248 13.53 -22.77 -6.31
N GLU A 249 14.09 -23.53 -7.25
CA GLU A 249 15.35 -23.22 -7.93
C GLU A 249 15.31 -21.86 -8.65
N ARG A 250 14.19 -21.54 -9.32
CA ARG A 250 14.01 -20.24 -9.99
C ARG A 250 13.95 -19.07 -9.01
N LEU A 251 13.25 -19.25 -7.90
CA LEU A 251 13.19 -18.25 -6.83
C LEU A 251 14.55 -18.04 -6.17
N GLU A 252 15.31 -19.12 -5.96
CA GLU A 252 16.67 -19.06 -5.45
C GLU A 252 17.62 -18.39 -6.44
N TRP A 253 17.50 -18.69 -7.74
CA TRP A 253 18.23 -17.98 -8.79
C TRP A 253 17.96 -16.47 -8.75
N LEU A 254 16.69 -16.07 -8.61
CA LEU A 254 16.32 -14.65 -8.45
C LEU A 254 16.84 -14.04 -7.16
N ALA A 255 16.77 -14.76 -6.04
CA ALA A 255 17.31 -14.29 -4.76
C ALA A 255 18.82 -14.02 -4.88
N ASN A 256 19.55 -14.89 -5.58
CA ASN A 256 20.97 -14.76 -5.85
C ASN A 256 21.33 -13.61 -6.80
N ARG A 257 20.34 -12.95 -7.43
CA ARG A 257 20.54 -11.75 -8.25
C ARG A 257 20.52 -10.45 -7.44
N ILE A 258 19.96 -10.47 -6.23
CA ILE A 258 19.76 -9.24 -5.45
C ILE A 258 21.11 -8.61 -5.07
N GLY A 259 21.32 -7.37 -5.52
CA GLY A 259 22.55 -6.60 -5.33
C GLY A 259 23.65 -6.90 -6.35
N LYS A 260 23.35 -7.63 -7.43
CA LYS A 260 24.24 -7.76 -8.60
C LYS A 260 23.84 -6.75 -9.66
N ASP A 261 24.79 -6.40 -10.54
CA ASP A 261 24.52 -5.53 -11.68
C ASP A 261 23.42 -6.12 -12.58
N THR A 262 22.59 -5.24 -13.13
CA THR A 262 21.48 -5.57 -14.03
C THR A 262 22.01 -6.27 -15.28
N ILE A 263 21.45 -7.42 -15.66
CA ILE A 263 21.84 -8.09 -16.91
C ILE A 263 21.22 -7.27 -18.05
N THR A 264 22.06 -6.63 -18.86
CA THR A 264 21.67 -6.06 -20.14
C THR A 264 21.48 -7.17 -21.15
N GLU A 265 20.55 -7.03 -22.10
CA GLU A 265 20.21 -8.05 -23.13
C GLU A 265 21.36 -8.47 -24.06
N ASP A 266 22.60 -8.03 -23.79
CA ASP A 266 23.83 -8.36 -24.53
C ASP A 266 24.74 -9.40 -23.83
N ASP A 267 24.34 -9.97 -22.68
CA ASP A 267 25.05 -11.06 -21.96
C ASP A 267 24.33 -12.42 -22.03
#